data_AF-A1SJ07-F1
#
_entry.id   AF-A1SJ07-F1
#
_cell.length_a   1.000
_cell.length_b   1.000
_cell.length_c   1.000
_cell.angle_alpha   90.00
_cell.angle_beta   90.00
_cell.angle_gamma   90.00
#
_symmetry.space_group_name_H-M   'P 1'
#
loop_
_entity.id
_entity.type
_entity.pdbx_description
1 polymer ?
#
loop_
_entity_poly.entity_id
_entity_poly.type
_entity_poly.pdbx_seq_one_letter_code
_entity_poly.pdbx_strand_id
1 'polypeptide(L)'
;MDTLNADGTWDRLGSITLLLHQAATQVWSDADRAAAHSSLHDLGLGVYLAHSQASALLPDDYELPDLDEDAELEKRSPLQLLTEAEELTRPLALHRSDLVHGSQLVVDLCDLIREARGLGY
;
A
#
# COMPACT_ATOMS: atom_id res chain seq x y z
N MET A 1 -18.30 14.00 -11.05
CA MET A 1 -17.69 12.76 -10.53
C MET A 1 -17.48 11.72 -11.63
N ASP A 2 -18.30 11.66 -12.68
CA ASP A 2 -18.23 10.62 -13.73
C ASP A 2 -16.94 10.56 -14.56
N THR A 3 -16.16 11.65 -14.66
CA THR A 3 -14.89 11.65 -15.39
C THR A 3 -13.72 11.06 -14.59
N LEU A 4 -13.87 10.84 -13.28
CA LEU A 4 -12.80 10.31 -12.42
C LEU A 4 -12.68 8.78 -12.50
N ASN A 5 -13.80 8.08 -12.71
CA ASN A 5 -13.86 6.63 -12.88
C ASN A 5 -13.38 6.17 -14.28
N ALA A 6 -13.45 7.04 -15.30
CA ALA A 6 -13.10 6.70 -16.68
C ALA A 6 -11.64 6.23 -16.88
N ASP A 7 -10.71 6.61 -16.00
CA ASP A 7 -9.28 6.25 -16.08
C ASP A 7 -8.86 5.14 -15.09
N GLY A 8 -9.80 4.54 -14.35
CA GLY A 8 -9.52 3.49 -13.36
C GLY A 8 -8.63 3.95 -12.19
N THR A 9 -8.59 5.26 -11.92
CA THR A 9 -7.75 5.84 -10.85
C THR A 9 -8.15 5.34 -9.47
N TRP A 10 -9.46 5.33 -9.19
CA TRP A 10 -9.97 4.89 -7.90
C TRP A 10 -9.77 3.40 -7.68
N ASP A 11 -9.98 2.59 -8.71
CA ASP A 11 -9.70 1.15 -8.64
C ASP A 11 -8.25 0.86 -8.30
N ARG A 12 -7.30 1.58 -8.93
CA ARG A 12 -5.87 1.45 -8.59
C ARG A 12 -5.57 1.88 -7.15
N LEU A 13 -6.12 3.01 -6.69
CA LEU A 13 -5.92 3.45 -5.31
C LEU A 13 -6.58 2.50 -4.30
N GLY A 14 -7.72 1.93 -4.65
CA GLY A 14 -8.39 0.87 -3.88
C GLY A 14 -7.50 -0.36 -3.77
N SER A 15 -6.98 -0.86 -4.89
CA SER A 15 -6.02 -1.97 -4.91
C SER A 15 -4.74 -1.67 -4.11
N ILE A 16 -4.17 -0.46 -4.24
CA ILE A 16 -3.00 -0.05 -3.44
C ILE A 16 -3.34 -0.09 -1.95
N THR A 17 -4.49 0.44 -1.55
CA THR A 17 -4.95 0.43 -0.15
C THR A 17 -5.05 -1.01 0.37
N LEU A 18 -5.63 -1.92 -0.41
CA LEU A 18 -5.72 -3.34 -0.05
C LEU A 18 -4.35 -4.01 0.10
N LEU A 19 -3.45 -3.83 -0.88
CA LEU A 19 -2.10 -4.38 -0.84
C LEU A 19 -1.33 -3.90 0.39
N LEU A 20 -1.44 -2.60 0.71
CA LEU A 20 -0.80 -2.01 1.87
C LEU A 20 -1.38 -2.52 3.20
N HIS A 21 -2.70 -2.69 3.28
CA HIS A 21 -3.34 -3.30 4.44
C HIS A 21 -2.84 -4.72 4.68
N GLN A 22 -2.80 -5.54 3.63
CA GLN A 22 -2.32 -6.92 3.73
C GLN A 22 -0.83 -6.97 4.11
N ALA A 23 0.00 -6.13 3.51
CA ALA A 23 1.41 -6.02 3.86
C ALA A 23 1.59 -5.61 5.32
N ALA A 24 0.81 -4.65 5.82
CA ALA A 24 0.84 -4.26 7.24
C ALA A 24 0.49 -5.44 8.15
N THR A 25 -0.61 -6.15 7.87
CA THR A 25 -1.03 -7.31 8.66
C THR A 25 0.04 -8.39 8.74
N GLN A 26 0.70 -8.70 7.61
CA GLN A 26 1.79 -9.67 7.59
C GLN A 26 3.03 -9.18 8.36
N VAL A 27 3.47 -7.94 8.14
CA VAL A 27 4.65 -7.38 8.84
C VAL A 27 4.42 -7.31 10.34
N TRP A 28 3.22 -6.91 10.79
CA TRP A 28 2.88 -6.91 12.22
C TRP A 28 2.88 -8.32 12.81
N SER A 29 2.33 -9.31 12.09
CA SER A 29 2.39 -10.72 12.50
C SER A 29 3.83 -11.26 12.60
N ASP A 30 4.71 -10.86 11.70
CA ASP A 30 6.14 -11.19 11.76
C ASP A 30 6.86 -10.46 12.91
N ALA A 31 6.53 -9.18 13.13
CA ALA A 31 7.07 -8.36 14.20
C ALA A 31 6.71 -8.91 15.59
N ASP A 32 5.47 -9.34 15.79
CA ASP A 32 4.99 -9.96 17.03
C ASP A 32 5.71 -11.28 17.34
N ARG A 33 6.16 -11.98 16.30
CA ARG A 33 6.98 -13.21 16.43
C ARG A 33 8.47 -12.92 16.65
N ALA A 34 8.92 -11.69 16.41
CA ALA A 34 10.30 -11.27 16.56
C ALA A 34 10.60 -10.82 18.01
N ALA A 35 11.87 -10.47 18.27
CA ALA A 35 12.26 -9.91 19.55
C ALA A 35 11.61 -8.52 19.78
N ALA A 36 11.38 -8.17 21.04
CA ALA A 36 10.90 -6.84 21.42
C ALA A 36 11.81 -5.75 20.83
N HIS A 37 11.20 -4.71 20.24
CA HIS A 37 11.89 -3.62 19.52
C HIS A 37 12.62 -4.04 18.23
N SER A 38 12.17 -5.10 17.57
CA SER A 38 12.59 -5.42 16.21
C SER A 38 12.25 -4.26 15.25
N SER A 39 13.16 -3.97 14.31
CA SER A 39 12.95 -3.02 13.20
C SER A 39 11.74 -3.38 12.31
N LEU A 40 11.22 -4.60 12.43
CA LEU A 40 9.94 -4.99 11.82
C LEU A 40 8.75 -4.17 12.34
N HIS A 41 8.80 -3.67 13.59
CA HIS A 41 7.75 -2.80 14.12
C HIS A 41 7.76 -1.43 13.43
N ASP A 42 8.95 -0.88 13.16
CA ASP A 42 9.10 0.39 12.46
C ASP A 42 8.63 0.25 11.00
N LEU A 43 9.01 -0.84 10.32
CA LEU A 43 8.49 -1.16 8.99
C LEU A 43 6.96 -1.29 9.02
N GLY A 44 6.40 -2.06 9.97
CA GLY A 44 4.96 -2.28 10.08
C GLY A 44 4.18 -0.98 10.32
N LEU A 45 4.72 -0.07 11.11
CA LEU A 45 4.18 1.28 11.30
C LEU A 45 4.23 2.09 10.00
N GLY A 46 5.36 2.07 9.30
CA GLY A 46 5.52 2.76 8.02
C GLY A 46 4.52 2.29 6.96
N VAL A 47 4.33 0.98 6.82
CA VAL A 47 3.34 0.39 5.90
C VAL A 47 1.92 0.80 6.30
N TYR A 48 1.60 0.81 7.60
CA TYR A 48 0.28 1.24 8.07
C TYR A 48 0.00 2.73 7.80
N LEU A 49 1.00 3.60 7.95
CA LEU A 49 0.86 5.01 7.61
C LEU A 49 0.64 5.22 6.11
N ALA A 50 1.39 4.51 5.27
CA ALA A 50 1.19 4.53 3.82
C ALA A 50 -0.21 4.03 3.43
N HIS A 51 -0.71 2.98 4.10
CA HIS A 51 -2.10 2.52 3.95
C HIS A 51 -3.10 3.62 4.28
N SER A 52 -2.97 4.27 5.44
CA SER A 52 -3.86 5.37 5.84
C SER A 52 -3.81 6.54 4.84
N GLN A 53 -2.64 6.86 4.31
CA GLN A 53 -2.49 7.88 3.28
C GLN A 53 -3.18 7.50 1.97
N ALA A 54 -3.01 6.25 1.51
CA ALA A 54 -3.68 5.76 0.31
C ALA A 54 -5.21 5.79 0.47
N SER A 55 -5.71 5.36 1.64
CA SER A 55 -7.13 5.41 1.98
C SER A 55 -7.68 6.83 2.00
N ALA A 56 -6.92 7.81 2.52
CA ALA A 56 -7.33 9.21 2.55
C ALA A 56 -7.40 9.89 1.17
N LEU A 57 -6.83 9.26 0.13
CA LEU A 57 -6.95 9.73 -1.26
C LEU A 57 -8.22 9.23 -1.95
N LEU A 58 -8.89 8.21 -1.39
CA LEU A 58 -10.13 7.68 -1.93
C LEU A 58 -11.31 8.61 -1.58
N PRO A 59 -12.34 8.68 -2.44
CA PRO A 59 -13.61 9.29 -2.09
C PRO A 59 -14.23 8.64 -0.84
N ASP A 60 -14.93 9.43 -0.02
CA ASP A 60 -15.57 8.94 1.22
C ASP A 60 -16.60 7.82 0.99
N ASP A 61 -17.18 7.75 -0.21
CA ASP A 61 -18.17 6.75 -0.64
C ASP A 61 -17.57 5.58 -1.43
N TYR A 62 -16.25 5.50 -1.53
CA TYR A 62 -15.58 4.41 -2.23
C TYR A 62 -15.57 3.13 -1.40
N GLU A 63 -16.21 2.08 -1.92
CA GLU A 63 -16.16 0.74 -1.33
C GLU A 63 -14.86 0.04 -1.76
N LEU A 64 -14.03 -0.32 -0.77
CA LEU A 64 -12.85 -1.13 -1.03
C LEU A 64 -13.26 -2.55 -1.45
N PRO A 65 -12.56 -3.17 -2.43
CA PRO A 65 -12.78 -4.57 -2.76
C PRO A 65 -12.51 -5.48 -1.55
N ASP A 66 -13.27 -6.56 -1.39
CA ASP A 66 -13.14 -7.48 -0.27
C ASP A 66 -11.81 -8.27 -0.33
N LEU A 67 -11.03 -8.21 0.76
CA LEU A 67 -9.74 -8.93 0.90
C LEU A 67 -9.88 -10.45 0.99
N ASP A 68 -11.01 -10.92 1.53
CA ASP A 68 -11.25 -12.34 1.81
C ASP A 68 -11.38 -13.21 0.54
N GLU A 69 -11.57 -12.58 -0.62
CA GLU A 69 -11.73 -13.30 -1.90
C GLU A 69 -10.39 -13.64 -2.57
N ASP A 70 -9.28 -13.03 -2.14
CA ASP A 70 -7.99 -13.15 -2.81
C ASP A 70 -6.97 -13.90 -1.93
N ALA A 71 -7.22 -15.19 -1.71
CA ALA A 71 -6.33 -16.11 -0.98
C ALA A 71 -4.89 -16.18 -1.55
N GLU A 72 -4.66 -15.63 -2.75
CA GLU A 72 -3.32 -15.48 -3.30
C GLU A 72 -2.57 -14.27 -2.73
N LEU A 73 -3.25 -13.26 -2.19
CA LEU A 73 -2.62 -12.14 -1.46
C LEU A 73 -1.93 -12.60 -0.17
N GLU A 74 -2.55 -13.51 0.57
CA GLU A 74 -1.98 -14.04 1.82
C GLU A 74 -0.65 -14.76 1.62
N LYS A 75 -0.43 -15.33 0.43
CA LYS A 75 0.78 -16.07 0.08
C LYS A 75 1.92 -15.16 -0.40
N ARG A 76 1.61 -13.93 -0.81
CA ARG A 76 2.62 -12.96 -1.26
C ARG A 76 3.37 -12.43 -0.04
N SER A 77 4.69 -12.24 -0.18
CA SER A 77 5.48 -11.61 0.87
C SER A 77 5.18 -10.11 0.97
N PRO A 78 5.46 -9.46 2.12
CA PRO A 78 5.31 -8.01 2.25
C PRO A 78 6.05 -7.23 1.16
N LEU A 79 7.25 -7.68 0.77
CA LEU A 79 8.02 -7.05 -0.32
C LEU A 79 7.30 -7.15 -1.67
N GLN A 80 6.68 -8.29 -1.97
CA GLN A 80 5.91 -8.46 -3.21
C GLN A 80 4.70 -7.54 -3.24
N LEU A 81 3.95 -7.47 -2.14
CA LEU A 81 2.78 -6.60 -1.99
C LEU A 81 3.15 -5.11 -2.13
N LEU A 82 4.24 -4.68 -1.48
CA LEU A 82 4.75 -3.31 -1.59
C LEU A 82 5.22 -2.97 -3.00
N THR A 83 5.90 -3.91 -3.67
CA THR A 83 6.37 -3.73 -5.06
C THR A 83 5.19 -3.56 -6.02
N GLU A 84 4.17 -4.40 -5.89
CA GLU A 84 2.95 -4.31 -6.70
C GLU A 84 2.19 -3.00 -6.44
N ALA A 85 2.12 -2.56 -5.19
CA ALA A 85 1.55 -1.27 -4.84
C ALA A 85 2.30 -0.11 -5.51
N GLU A 86 3.64 -0.12 -5.51
CA GLU A 86 4.45 0.87 -6.23
C GLU A 86 4.18 0.85 -7.74
N GLU A 87 4.10 -0.34 -8.35
CA GLU A 87 3.82 -0.46 -9.78
C GLU A 87 2.47 0.17 -10.17
N LEU A 88 1.45 0.00 -9.32
CA LEU A 88 0.13 0.61 -9.52
C LEU A 88 0.14 2.14 -9.39
N THR A 89 1.16 2.74 -8.77
CA THR A 89 1.31 4.20 -8.73
C THR A 89 1.89 4.81 -10.00
N ARG A 90 2.65 4.04 -10.79
CA ARG A 90 3.30 4.52 -12.03
C ARG A 90 2.36 5.24 -13.00
N PRO A 91 1.14 4.74 -13.30
CA PRO A 91 0.21 5.44 -14.19
C PRO A 91 -0.55 6.61 -13.53
N LEU A 92 -0.49 6.75 -12.20
CA LEU A 92 -1.18 7.83 -11.48
C LEU A 92 -0.50 9.20 -11.66
N ALA A 93 0.81 9.19 -11.93
CA ALA A 93 1.67 10.37 -11.80
C ALA A 93 1.57 11.44 -12.91
N LEU A 94 0.73 11.27 -13.94
CA LEU A 94 0.84 12.10 -15.15
C LEU A 94 -0.37 12.97 -15.52
N HIS A 95 -1.52 12.85 -14.85
CA HIS A 95 -2.74 13.45 -15.40
C HIS A 95 -3.49 14.44 -14.51
N ARG A 96 -3.19 14.58 -13.21
CA ARG A 96 -3.98 15.46 -12.33
C ARG A 96 -3.20 16.26 -11.30
N SER A 97 -3.46 17.57 -11.29
CA SER A 97 -2.99 18.55 -10.29
C SER A 97 -3.49 18.28 -8.87
N ASP A 98 -4.45 17.37 -8.71
CA ASP A 98 -5.20 17.14 -7.49
C ASP A 98 -4.55 16.01 -6.66
N LEU A 99 -3.63 15.25 -7.28
CA LEU A 99 -2.88 14.15 -6.68
C LEU A 99 -1.48 14.59 -6.21
N VAL A 100 -1.32 15.83 -5.74
CA VAL A 100 -0.05 16.35 -5.18
C VAL A 100 0.50 15.44 -4.07
N HIS A 101 -0.39 14.78 -3.33
CA HIS A 101 -0.04 13.78 -2.30
C HIS A 101 0.29 12.38 -2.86
N GLY A 102 -0.07 12.09 -4.11
CA GLY A 102 0.30 10.86 -4.80
C GLY A 102 1.81 10.73 -4.98
N SER A 103 2.52 11.85 -5.17
CA SER A 103 3.99 11.85 -5.19
C SER A 103 4.61 11.45 -3.85
N GLN A 104 3.98 11.79 -2.72
CA GLN A 104 4.46 11.38 -1.40
C GLN A 104 4.27 9.88 -1.21
N LEU A 105 3.10 9.33 -1.57
CA LEU A 105 2.83 7.89 -1.47
C LEU A 105 3.83 7.06 -2.29
N VAL A 106 4.21 7.52 -3.49
CA VAL A 106 5.23 6.87 -4.32
C VAL A 106 6.59 6.85 -3.62
N VAL A 107 6.98 7.96 -2.99
CA VAL A 107 8.24 8.07 -2.24
C VAL A 107 8.23 7.12 -1.05
N ASP A 108 7.15 7.12 -0.28
CA ASP A 108 6.99 6.26 0.89
C ASP A 108 7.06 4.78 0.49
N LEU A 109 6.38 4.38 -0.60
CA LEU A 109 6.47 3.03 -1.15
C LEU A 109 7.90 2.64 -1.55
N CYS A 110 8.63 3.54 -2.23
CA CYS A 110 10.03 3.30 -2.58
C CYS A 110 10.92 3.08 -1.35
N ASP A 111 10.72 3.88 -0.30
CA ASP A 111 11.46 3.76 0.96
C ASP A 111 11.11 2.48 1.72
N LEU A 112 9.83 2.12 1.79
CA LEU A 112 9.36 0.89 2.41
C LEU A 112 9.88 -0.36 1.68
N ILE A 113 9.92 -0.35 0.33
CA ILE A 113 10.51 -1.43 -0.47
C ILE A 113 12.01 -1.57 -0.16
N ARG A 114 12.73 -0.44 -0.07
CA ARG A 114 14.15 -0.43 0.28
C ARG A 114 14.38 -1.00 1.68
N GLU A 115 13.55 -0.63 2.63
CA GLU A 115 13.63 -1.09 4.02
C GLU A 115 13.28 -2.57 4.16
N ALA A 116 12.19 -3.02 3.54
CA ALA A 116 11.79 -4.43 3.52
C ALA A 116 12.89 -5.34 2.96
N ARG A 117 13.55 -4.93 1.85
CA ARG A 117 14.73 -5.63 1.32
C ARG A 117 15.88 -5.68 2.31
N GLY A 118 16.12 -4.57 3.04
CA GLY A 118 17.15 -4.49 4.07
C GLY A 118 16.90 -5.44 5.26
N LEU A 119 15.65 -5.82 5.48
CA LEU A 119 15.21 -6.74 6.53
C LEU A 119 15.10 -8.20 6.07
N GLY A 120 15.37 -8.48 4.79
CA GLY A 120 15.44 -9.84 4.25
C GLY A 120 14.12 -10.41 3.74
N TYR A 121 13.13 -9.54 3.46
CA TYR A 121 11.93 -9.91 2.70
C TYR A 121 12.19 -10.13 1.21
#